data_AF-A0AAW4BLC9-F1
#
_entry.id   AF-A0AAW4BLC9-F1
#
_cell.length_a   1.000
_cell.length_b   1.000
_cell.length_c   1.000
_cell.angle_alpha   90.00
_cell.angle_beta   90.00
_cell.angle_gamma   90.00
#
_symmetry.space_group_name_H-M   'P 1'
#
loop_
_entity.id
_entity.type
_entity.pdbx_description
1 polymer ?
#
loop_
_entity_poly.entity_id
_entity_poly.type
_entity_poly.pdbx_seq_one_letter_code
_entity_poly.pdbx_strand_id
1 'polypeptide(L)'
;SIRYPMIIIYCWRRRQQLTDALTEMLMQLIHNLGTRAEKKVDKKQFAAFKKVRGKAKLLFRMAEATADQPDGVIKEVVYPVVAQRTLQRLVEEFNTLGSDPELEVHESIRASYGAHYRRMLLPVLDQLDFQSGNHLYRPVIDAINIIKVHRHSNQHYYAADDVPVDGVIQKKWRNIIMETGKQGEERINRINYEICVLRALRNSLRNKEIWVNGADRYRNPEEDLPADYSDNREHYYTLLGAPADGEVFIAQLKKTLRQWLETLND
;
A
#
# COMPACT_ATOMS: atom_id res chain seq x y z
N SER A 1 35.86 8.49 36.94
CA SER A 1 36.29 7.83 35.67
C SER A 1 35.20 8.04 34.62
N ILE A 2 35.47 8.81 33.56
CA ILE A 2 34.47 9.24 32.54
C ILE A 2 34.35 8.23 31.38
N ARG A 3 35.28 7.27 31.27
CA ARG A 3 35.33 6.30 30.16
C ARG A 3 34.11 5.39 30.11
N TYR A 4 33.68 4.82 31.23
CA TYR A 4 32.52 3.92 31.27
C TYR A 4 31.21 4.64 30.89
N PRO A 5 30.88 5.82 31.46
CA PRO A 5 29.73 6.60 31.00
C PRO A 5 29.75 6.92 29.50
N MET A 6 30.90 7.31 28.94
CA MET A 6 31.00 7.63 27.50
C MET A 6 30.76 6.42 26.60
N ILE A 7 31.28 5.25 26.98
CA ILE A 7 31.03 3.99 26.24
C ILE A 7 29.55 3.62 26.30
N ILE A 8 28.91 3.76 27.46
CA ILE A 8 27.47 3.48 27.62
C ILE A 8 26.63 4.40 26.73
N ILE A 9 26.89 5.71 26.76
CA ILE A 9 26.19 6.69 25.92
C ILE A 9 26.41 6.39 24.44
N TYR A 10 27.64 6.06 24.04
CA TYR A 10 27.95 5.70 22.66
C TYR A 10 27.21 4.42 22.21
N CYS A 11 27.26 3.36 23.01
CA CYS A 11 26.56 2.09 22.70
C CYS A 11 25.05 2.28 22.63
N TRP A 12 24.47 3.08 23.54
CA TRP A 12 23.05 3.42 23.53
C TRP A 12 22.67 4.18 22.26
N ARG A 13 23.41 5.24 21.91
CA ARG A 13 23.19 6.00 20.67
C ARG A 13 23.35 5.13 19.43
N ARG A 14 24.36 4.24 19.43
CA ARG A 14 24.63 3.34 18.31
C ARG A 14 23.51 2.32 18.13
N ARG A 15 22.96 1.79 19.23
CA ARG A 15 21.79 0.89 19.20
C ARG A 15 20.60 1.58 18.55
N GLN A 16 20.27 2.81 18.95
CA GLN A 16 19.17 3.57 18.35
C GLN A 16 19.36 3.77 16.84
N GLN A 17 20.55 4.16 16.40
CA GLN A 17 20.86 4.33 14.98
C GLN A 17 20.68 3.04 14.18
N LEU A 18 21.06 1.89 14.74
CA LEU A 18 20.91 0.59 14.10
C LEU A 18 19.43 0.19 14.02
N THR A 19 18.65 0.42 15.09
CA THR A 19 17.20 0.21 15.09
C THR A 19 16.52 1.07 14.04
N ASP A 20 16.81 2.37 13.99
CA ASP A 20 16.25 3.30 13.01
C ASP A 20 16.59 2.89 11.57
N ALA A 21 17.84 2.51 11.30
CA ALA A 21 18.26 2.04 9.98
C ALA A 21 17.54 0.76 9.57
N LEU A 22 17.32 -0.16 10.50
CA LEU A 22 16.57 -1.39 10.25
C LEU A 22 15.09 -1.11 9.97
N THR A 23 14.47 -0.20 10.74
CA THR A 23 13.08 0.23 10.53
C THR A 23 12.91 0.95 9.18
N GLU A 24 13.83 1.83 8.80
CA GLU A 24 13.80 2.51 7.49
C GLU A 24 13.97 1.49 6.35
N MET A 25 14.90 0.55 6.47
CA MET A 25 15.07 -0.52 5.48
C MET A 25 13.78 -1.36 5.34
N LEU A 26 13.13 -1.71 6.47
CA LEU A 26 11.85 -2.41 6.46
C LEU A 26 10.79 -1.62 5.68
N MET A 27 10.62 -0.33 5.99
CA MET A 27 9.65 0.53 5.29
C MET A 27 9.94 0.66 3.80
N GLN A 28 11.23 0.74 3.42
CA GLN A 28 11.65 0.81 2.03
C GLN A 28 11.38 -0.51 1.29
N LEU A 29 11.62 -1.67 1.91
CA LEU A 29 11.31 -2.97 1.33
C LEU A 29 9.80 -3.14 1.09
N ILE A 30 8.98 -2.77 2.07
CA ILE A 30 7.51 -2.81 1.94
C ILE A 30 7.03 -1.87 0.82
N HIS A 31 7.62 -0.68 0.70
CA HIS A 31 7.31 0.25 -0.39
C HIS A 31 7.70 -0.31 -1.77
N ASN A 32 8.91 -0.87 -1.86
CA ASN A 32 9.45 -1.43 -3.10
C ASN A 32 8.66 -2.64 -3.60
N LEU A 33 8.06 -3.41 -2.70
CA LEU A 33 7.19 -4.53 -3.04
C LEU A 33 6.00 -4.06 -3.90
N GLY A 34 5.37 -2.94 -3.53
CA GLY A 34 4.24 -2.37 -4.29
C GLY A 34 4.70 -1.68 -5.58
N THR A 35 5.64 -0.73 -5.47
CA THR A 35 6.05 0.09 -6.62
C THR A 35 6.70 -0.70 -7.74
N ARG A 36 7.42 -1.80 -7.43
CA ARG A 36 7.97 -2.68 -8.47
C ARG A 36 6.89 -3.47 -9.20
N ALA A 37 5.84 -3.89 -8.50
CA ALA A 37 4.72 -4.58 -9.13
C ALA A 37 3.92 -3.65 -10.04
N GLU A 38 3.62 -2.43 -9.57
CA GLU A 38 2.99 -1.37 -10.39
C GLU A 38 3.80 -1.12 -11.66
N LYS A 39 5.10 -0.81 -11.53
CA LYS A 39 5.99 -0.59 -12.69
C LYS A 39 6.03 -1.77 -13.66
N LYS A 40 5.95 -3.01 -13.15
CA LYS A 40 5.95 -4.21 -13.99
C LYS A 40 4.65 -4.33 -14.78
N VAL A 41 3.51 -4.09 -14.14
CA VAL A 41 2.20 -4.10 -14.80
C VAL A 41 2.09 -2.95 -15.79
N ASP A 42 2.47 -1.73 -15.41
CA ASP A 42 2.50 -0.57 -16.31
C ASP A 42 3.34 -0.86 -17.55
N LYS A 43 4.53 -1.46 -17.38
CA LYS A 43 5.40 -1.82 -18.50
C LYS A 43 4.75 -2.88 -19.40
N LYS A 44 4.07 -3.88 -18.83
CA LYS A 44 3.35 -4.93 -19.57
C LYS A 44 2.19 -4.33 -20.36
N GLN A 45 1.37 -3.49 -19.73
CA GLN A 45 0.25 -2.79 -20.35
C GLN A 45 0.72 -1.82 -21.43
N PHE A 46 1.79 -1.05 -21.18
CA PHE A 46 2.37 -0.16 -22.16
C PHE A 46 2.94 -0.92 -23.37
N ALA A 47 3.57 -2.08 -23.15
CA ALA A 47 4.03 -2.93 -24.24
C ALA A 47 2.85 -3.50 -25.05
N ALA A 48 1.77 -3.90 -24.39
CA ALA A 48 0.54 -4.33 -25.05
C ALA A 48 -0.09 -3.18 -25.86
N PHE A 49 -0.17 -1.98 -25.28
CA PHE A 49 -0.64 -0.77 -25.95
C PHE A 49 0.22 -0.41 -27.18
N LYS A 50 1.54 -0.50 -27.09
CA LYS A 50 2.44 -0.31 -28.23
C LYS A 50 2.15 -1.29 -29.38
N LYS A 51 1.83 -2.55 -29.07
CA LYS A 51 1.40 -3.53 -30.09
C LYS A 51 0.07 -3.13 -30.73
N VAL A 52 -0.86 -2.57 -29.95
CA VAL A 52 -2.16 -2.08 -30.45
C VAL A 52 -2.01 -0.81 -31.29
N ARG A 53 -1.04 0.08 -31.02
CA ARG A 53 -0.74 1.24 -31.89
C ARG A 53 -0.41 0.85 -33.34
N GLY A 54 0.22 -0.30 -33.57
CA GLY A 54 0.41 -0.84 -34.92
C GLY A 54 -0.91 -1.13 -35.65
N LYS A 55 -2.01 -1.28 -34.90
CA LYS A 55 -3.37 -1.47 -35.40
C LYS A 55 -4.15 -0.16 -35.58
N ALA A 56 -3.57 1.00 -35.23
CA ALA A 56 -4.16 2.31 -35.56
C ALA A 56 -4.34 2.48 -37.07
N LYS A 57 -3.41 1.91 -37.86
CA LYS A 57 -3.52 1.84 -39.33
C LYS A 57 -4.70 0.98 -39.80
N LEU A 58 -5.07 -0.03 -39.00
CA LEU A 58 -6.20 -0.92 -39.26
C LEU A 58 -7.52 -0.22 -38.94
N LEU A 59 -7.57 0.53 -37.82
CA LEU A 59 -8.68 1.42 -37.46
C LEU A 59 -8.89 2.52 -38.51
N PHE A 60 -7.80 3.17 -38.95
CA PHE A 60 -7.87 4.20 -40.00
C PHE A 60 -8.45 3.63 -41.29
N ARG A 61 -7.96 2.46 -41.74
CA ARG A 61 -8.49 1.78 -42.93
C ARG A 61 -9.96 1.39 -42.82
N MET A 62 -10.40 0.94 -41.65
CA MET A 62 -11.83 0.68 -41.43
C MET A 62 -12.64 1.97 -41.47
N ALA A 63 -12.18 3.01 -40.78
CA ALA A 63 -12.86 4.30 -40.71
C ALA A 63 -13.00 4.93 -42.11
N GLU A 64 -11.94 4.88 -42.92
CA GLU A 64 -11.91 5.32 -44.31
C GLU A 64 -12.95 4.56 -45.15
N ALA A 65 -12.92 3.22 -45.12
CA ALA A 65 -13.88 2.39 -45.87
C ALA A 65 -15.34 2.64 -45.46
N THR A 66 -15.61 2.81 -44.16
CA THR A 66 -16.97 3.10 -43.67
C THR A 66 -17.41 4.55 -43.90
N ALA A 67 -16.47 5.50 -44.01
CA ALA A 67 -16.80 6.88 -44.32
C ALA A 67 -17.14 7.06 -45.81
N ASP A 68 -16.46 6.33 -46.69
CA ASP A 68 -16.73 6.35 -48.13
C ASP A 68 -18.07 5.66 -48.49
N GLN A 69 -18.44 4.60 -47.75
CA GLN A 69 -19.69 3.86 -47.96
C GLN A 69 -20.43 3.62 -46.63
N PRO A 70 -21.15 4.63 -46.12
CA PRO A 70 -21.78 4.58 -44.80
C PRO A 70 -22.92 3.55 -44.72
N ASP A 71 -23.69 3.38 -45.80
CA ASP A 71 -24.82 2.44 -45.86
C ASP A 71 -24.44 1.05 -46.44
N GLY A 72 -23.15 0.84 -46.70
CA GLY A 72 -22.68 -0.40 -47.33
C GLY A 72 -22.68 -1.59 -46.37
N VAL A 73 -22.87 -2.80 -46.92
CA VAL A 73 -22.88 -4.03 -46.13
C VAL A 73 -21.47 -4.31 -45.61
N ILE A 74 -21.31 -4.55 -44.30
CA ILE A 74 -20.01 -4.80 -43.63
C ILE A 74 -19.16 -5.84 -44.37
N LYS A 75 -19.78 -6.90 -44.88
CA LYS A 75 -19.11 -7.98 -45.62
C LYS A 75 -18.45 -7.49 -46.92
N GLU A 76 -19.00 -6.47 -47.54
CA GLU A 76 -18.58 -5.93 -48.84
C GLU A 76 -17.68 -4.70 -48.67
N VAL A 77 -17.83 -3.95 -47.58
CA VAL A 77 -17.06 -2.71 -47.33
C VAL A 77 -15.85 -2.96 -46.43
N VAL A 78 -16.03 -3.70 -45.32
CA VAL A 78 -15.02 -3.82 -44.26
C VAL A 78 -14.12 -5.04 -44.47
N TYR A 79 -14.69 -6.20 -44.83
CA TYR A 79 -13.93 -7.45 -44.93
C TYR A 79 -12.89 -7.52 -46.05
N PRO A 80 -13.05 -6.83 -47.20
CA PRO A 80 -11.99 -6.73 -48.20
C PRO A 80 -10.78 -5.94 -47.70
N VAL A 81 -11.01 -4.95 -46.84
CA VAL A 81 -9.96 -4.07 -46.30
C VAL A 81 -9.31 -4.68 -45.05
N VAL A 82 -10.10 -5.37 -44.22
CA VAL A 82 -9.69 -6.05 -43.00
C VAL A 82 -10.40 -7.40 -42.88
N ALA A 83 -9.64 -8.49 -42.97
CA ALA A 83 -10.19 -9.84 -42.86
C ALA A 83 -10.94 -10.06 -41.52
N GLN A 84 -12.09 -10.74 -41.58
CA GLN A 84 -12.93 -11.04 -40.40
C GLN A 84 -12.15 -11.75 -39.28
N ARG A 85 -11.24 -12.67 -39.61
CA ARG A 85 -10.36 -13.34 -38.64
C ARG A 85 -9.50 -12.37 -37.86
N THR A 86 -9.05 -11.28 -38.48
CA THR A 86 -8.25 -10.24 -37.82
C THR A 86 -9.09 -9.45 -36.81
N LEU A 87 -10.37 -9.21 -37.12
CA LEU A 87 -11.32 -8.57 -36.20
C LEU A 87 -11.66 -9.47 -35.01
N GLN A 88 -11.90 -10.76 -35.24
CA GLN A 88 -12.13 -11.73 -34.17
C GLN A 88 -10.93 -11.82 -33.22
N ARG A 89 -9.71 -11.92 -33.77
CA ARG A 89 -8.48 -11.95 -32.98
C ARG A 89 -8.26 -10.66 -32.18
N LEU A 90 -8.73 -9.52 -32.70
CA LEU A 90 -8.71 -8.22 -32.05
C LEU A 90 -9.65 -8.19 -30.83
N VAL A 91 -10.85 -8.75 -30.97
CA VAL A 91 -11.83 -8.87 -29.88
C VAL A 91 -11.30 -9.81 -28.78
N GLU A 92 -10.73 -10.96 -29.15
CA GLU A 92 -10.08 -11.88 -28.20
C GLU A 92 -8.90 -11.23 -27.46
N GLU A 93 -8.04 -10.49 -28.18
CA GLU A 93 -6.94 -9.74 -27.55
C GLU A 93 -7.44 -8.65 -26.60
N PHE A 94 -8.55 -7.95 -26.90
CA PHE A 94 -9.10 -6.93 -26.00
C PHE A 94 -9.78 -7.54 -24.78
N ASN A 95 -10.51 -8.63 -24.96
CA ASN A 95 -11.11 -9.38 -23.85
C ASN A 95 -10.05 -9.97 -22.91
N THR A 96 -8.85 -10.27 -23.42
CA THR A 96 -7.70 -10.72 -22.61
C THR A 96 -6.84 -9.59 -22.06
N LEU A 97 -6.82 -8.41 -22.70
CA LEU A 97 -6.19 -7.20 -22.15
C LEU A 97 -7.02 -6.56 -21.03
N GLY A 98 -8.32 -6.86 -20.95
CA GLY A 98 -9.25 -6.36 -19.95
C GLY A 98 -9.03 -6.89 -18.53
N SER A 99 -7.83 -7.40 -18.21
CA SER A 99 -7.45 -7.68 -16.83
C SER A 99 -7.49 -6.39 -16.03
N ASP A 100 -8.22 -6.39 -14.91
CA ASP A 100 -8.19 -5.30 -13.95
C ASP A 100 -6.72 -5.00 -13.55
N PRO A 101 -6.18 -3.80 -13.85
CA PRO A 101 -4.81 -3.44 -13.50
C PRO A 101 -4.52 -3.62 -12.01
N GLU A 102 -5.51 -3.36 -11.15
CA GLU A 102 -5.34 -3.52 -9.70
C GLU A 102 -5.15 -4.99 -9.33
N LEU A 103 -5.86 -5.90 -10.02
CA LEU A 103 -5.75 -7.34 -9.82
C LEU A 103 -4.40 -7.87 -10.34
N GLU A 104 -3.95 -7.43 -11.53
CA GLU A 104 -2.62 -7.80 -12.03
C GLU A 104 -1.49 -7.32 -11.10
N VAL A 105 -1.61 -6.11 -10.57
CA VAL A 105 -0.65 -5.58 -9.59
C VAL A 105 -0.67 -6.44 -8.33
N HIS A 106 -1.85 -6.75 -7.80
CA HIS A 106 -2.00 -7.58 -6.62
C HIS A 106 -1.37 -8.97 -6.81
N GLU A 107 -1.61 -9.63 -7.95
CA GLU A 107 -0.99 -10.92 -8.27
C GLU A 107 0.54 -10.83 -8.36
N SER A 108 1.06 -9.77 -8.99
CA SER A 108 2.51 -9.55 -9.08
C SER A 108 3.15 -9.31 -7.71
N ILE A 109 2.47 -8.59 -6.81
CA ILE A 109 2.89 -8.41 -5.42
C ILE A 109 2.89 -9.76 -4.71
N ARG A 110 1.80 -10.52 -4.81
CA ARG A 110 1.64 -11.84 -4.19
C ARG A 110 2.77 -12.79 -4.58
N ALA A 111 3.08 -12.87 -5.86
CA ALA A 111 4.17 -13.70 -6.39
C ALA A 111 5.55 -13.27 -5.84
N SER A 112 5.84 -11.97 -5.88
CA SER A 112 7.12 -11.42 -5.39
C SER A 112 7.28 -11.64 -3.88
N TYR A 113 6.20 -11.44 -3.14
CA TYR A 113 6.17 -11.61 -1.70
C TYR A 113 6.47 -13.05 -1.30
N GLY A 114 5.71 -14.01 -1.86
CA GLY A 114 5.90 -15.43 -1.57
C GLY A 114 7.28 -15.96 -1.98
N ALA A 115 7.84 -15.46 -3.09
CA ALA A 115 9.11 -15.96 -3.62
C ALA A 115 10.34 -15.56 -2.79
N HIS A 116 10.45 -14.30 -2.34
CA HIS A 116 11.68 -13.83 -1.69
C HIS A 116 11.48 -12.81 -0.57
N TYR A 117 10.55 -11.85 -0.70
CA TYR A 117 10.39 -10.81 0.33
C TYR A 117 9.95 -11.39 1.67
N ARG A 118 9.08 -12.42 1.71
CA ARG A 118 8.64 -13.05 2.96
C ARG A 118 9.83 -13.56 3.78
N ARG A 119 10.77 -14.27 3.14
CA ARG A 119 11.98 -14.80 3.82
C ARG A 119 12.89 -13.69 4.34
N MET A 120 12.97 -12.57 3.62
CA MET A 120 13.80 -11.43 4.01
C MET A 120 13.19 -10.59 5.12
N LEU A 121 11.87 -10.41 5.11
CA LEU A 121 11.15 -9.53 6.04
C LEU A 121 10.96 -10.15 7.42
N LEU A 122 10.72 -11.46 7.52
CA LEU A 122 10.44 -12.10 8.80
C LEU A 122 11.58 -11.93 9.84
N PRO A 123 12.87 -12.16 9.51
CA PRO A 123 13.95 -11.92 10.47
C PRO A 123 14.04 -10.46 10.92
N VAL A 124 13.68 -9.50 10.06
CA VAL A 124 13.65 -8.07 10.41
C VAL A 124 12.53 -7.79 11.40
N LEU A 125 11.34 -8.34 11.16
CA LEU A 125 10.20 -8.20 12.08
C LEU A 125 10.53 -8.80 13.46
N ASP A 126 11.29 -9.89 13.54
CA ASP A 126 11.69 -10.51 14.81
C ASP A 126 12.57 -9.59 15.68
N GLN A 127 13.42 -8.77 15.06
CA GLN A 127 14.34 -7.88 15.77
C GLN A 127 13.71 -6.55 16.21
N LEU A 128 12.53 -6.22 15.66
CA LEU A 128 11.83 -4.97 15.95
C LEU A 128 10.69 -5.23 16.93
N ASP A 129 10.69 -4.46 18.01
CA ASP A 129 9.66 -4.46 19.05
C ASP A 129 8.70 -3.29 18.79
N PHE A 130 7.53 -3.61 18.23
CA PHE A 130 6.52 -2.63 17.84
C PHE A 130 5.56 -2.36 18.99
N GLN A 131 5.27 -1.08 19.23
CA GLN A 131 4.42 -0.62 20.32
C GLN A 131 3.42 0.42 19.81
N SER A 132 2.27 0.55 20.48
CA SER A 132 1.24 1.55 20.19
C SER A 132 0.49 1.93 21.46
N GLY A 133 0.29 3.24 21.66
CA GLY A 133 -0.58 3.82 22.68
C GLY A 133 -2.03 3.90 22.22
N ASN A 134 -2.26 3.78 20.91
CA ASN A 134 -3.58 3.86 20.30
C ASN A 134 -4.15 2.45 20.05
N HIS A 135 -5.27 2.15 20.72
CA HIS A 135 -5.96 0.86 20.61
C HIS A 135 -6.43 0.55 19.18
N LEU A 136 -6.70 1.56 18.35
CA LEU A 136 -7.09 1.39 16.95
C LEU A 136 -5.98 0.75 16.10
N TYR A 137 -4.72 0.87 16.52
CA TYR A 137 -3.55 0.36 15.78
C TYR A 137 -2.95 -0.92 16.39
N ARG A 138 -3.39 -1.34 17.58
CA ARG A 138 -3.01 -2.64 18.18
C ARG A 138 -3.28 -3.84 17.26
N PRO A 139 -4.40 -3.91 16.50
CA PRO A 139 -4.64 -4.99 15.55
C PRO A 139 -3.47 -5.26 14.57
N VAL A 140 -2.72 -4.22 14.18
CA VAL A 140 -1.55 -4.38 13.30
C VAL A 140 -0.41 -5.09 14.01
N ILE A 141 -0.16 -4.79 15.29
CA ILE A 141 0.86 -5.43 16.11
C ILE A 141 0.47 -6.90 16.37
N ASP A 142 -0.80 -7.14 16.71
CA ASP A 142 -1.33 -8.49 16.93
C ASP A 142 -1.20 -9.34 15.65
N ALA A 143 -1.51 -8.76 14.49
CA ALA A 143 -1.32 -9.41 13.21
C ALA A 143 0.15 -9.75 12.92
N ILE A 144 1.10 -8.86 13.24
CA ILE A 144 2.54 -9.16 13.11
C ILE A 144 2.93 -10.33 14.00
N ASN A 145 2.41 -10.39 15.23
CA ASN A 145 2.69 -11.49 16.15
C ASN A 145 2.15 -12.83 15.62
N ILE A 146 0.94 -12.83 15.05
CA ILE A 146 0.38 -14.02 14.39
C ILE A 146 1.28 -14.48 13.22
N ILE A 147 1.79 -13.55 12.41
CA ILE A 147 2.72 -13.85 11.31
C ILE A 147 4.02 -14.48 11.83
N LYS A 148 4.57 -13.96 12.93
CA LYS A 148 5.78 -14.49 13.59
C LYS A 148 5.55 -15.92 14.08
N VAL A 149 4.42 -16.17 14.75
CA VAL A 149 4.05 -17.51 15.26
C VAL A 149 3.87 -18.51 14.11
N HIS A 150 3.19 -18.11 13.04
CA HIS A 150 2.90 -18.99 11.90
C HIS A 150 4.00 -19.00 10.83
N ARG A 151 5.21 -18.51 11.13
CA ARG A 151 6.26 -18.31 10.12
C ARG A 151 6.64 -19.58 9.36
N HIS A 152 6.61 -20.73 10.04
CA HIS A 152 6.93 -22.06 9.52
C HIS A 152 5.69 -22.92 9.21
N SER A 153 4.49 -22.40 9.46
CA SER A 153 3.26 -23.11 9.11
C SER A 153 3.19 -23.31 7.60
N ASN A 154 2.65 -24.46 7.17
CA ASN A 154 2.32 -24.74 5.78
C ASN A 154 0.86 -24.37 5.44
N GLN A 155 0.13 -23.76 6.38
CA GLN A 155 -1.24 -23.30 6.13
C GLN A 155 -1.26 -22.20 5.07
N HIS A 156 -2.16 -22.35 4.10
CA HIS A 156 -2.40 -21.36 3.04
C HIS A 156 -3.45 -20.30 3.42
N TYR A 157 -4.27 -20.59 4.43
CA TYR A 157 -5.37 -19.76 4.87
C TYR A 157 -5.36 -19.60 6.39
N TYR A 158 -5.84 -18.46 6.84
CA TYR A 158 -6.27 -18.22 8.22
C TYR A 158 -7.80 -18.28 8.28
N ALA A 159 -8.39 -18.73 9.39
CA ALA A 159 -9.79 -18.45 9.65
C ALA A 159 -9.94 -16.93 9.89
N ALA A 160 -11.04 -16.33 9.43
CA ALA A 160 -11.27 -14.91 9.62
C ALA A 160 -11.29 -14.50 11.12
N ASP A 161 -11.79 -15.39 11.98
CA ASP A 161 -11.88 -15.18 13.43
C ASP A 161 -10.51 -15.27 14.14
N ASP A 162 -9.51 -15.91 13.52
CA ASP A 162 -8.19 -16.10 14.12
C ASP A 162 -7.27 -14.88 13.94
N VAL A 163 -7.65 -13.92 13.07
CA VAL A 163 -6.78 -12.81 12.66
C VAL A 163 -7.50 -11.46 12.68
N PRO A 164 -6.83 -10.38 13.10
CA PRO A 164 -7.43 -9.05 13.06
C PRO A 164 -7.74 -8.59 11.62
N VAL A 165 -9.03 -8.40 11.31
CA VAL A 165 -9.48 -7.85 10.01
C VAL A 165 -9.58 -6.32 10.06
N ASP A 166 -10.21 -5.79 11.10
CA ASP A 166 -10.37 -4.36 11.30
C ASP A 166 -9.05 -3.69 11.70
N GLY A 167 -8.78 -2.52 11.13
CA GLY A 167 -7.49 -1.82 11.29
C GLY A 167 -6.34 -2.37 10.44
N VAL A 168 -6.46 -3.59 9.91
CA VAL A 168 -5.43 -4.24 9.07
C VAL A 168 -5.83 -4.24 7.58
N ILE A 169 -7.03 -4.75 7.26
CA ILE A 169 -7.52 -4.86 5.89
C ILE A 169 -8.40 -3.67 5.54
N GLN A 170 -7.96 -2.85 4.58
CA GLN A 170 -8.79 -1.75 4.07
C GLN A 170 -10.06 -2.29 3.41
N LYS A 171 -11.18 -1.59 3.60
CA LYS A 171 -12.51 -2.00 3.11
C LYS A 171 -12.52 -2.43 1.64
N LYS A 172 -11.81 -1.70 0.77
CA LYS A 172 -11.72 -1.99 -0.67
C LYS A 172 -11.10 -3.35 -1.01
N TRP A 173 -10.25 -3.89 -0.13
CA TRP A 173 -9.56 -5.17 -0.36
C TRP A 173 -10.28 -6.36 0.27
N ARG A 174 -11.31 -6.15 1.10
CA ARG A 174 -11.99 -7.24 1.81
C ARG A 174 -12.56 -8.27 0.84
N ASN A 175 -13.27 -7.81 -0.19
CA ASN A 175 -13.89 -8.67 -1.21
C ASN A 175 -12.87 -9.46 -2.06
N ILE A 176 -11.61 -9.00 -2.12
CA ILE A 176 -10.54 -9.63 -2.90
C ILE A 176 -9.78 -10.67 -2.06
N ILE A 177 -9.75 -10.48 -0.75
CA ILE A 177 -8.85 -11.21 0.16
C ILE A 177 -9.60 -12.22 1.03
N MET A 178 -10.85 -11.92 1.38
CA MET A 178 -11.73 -12.80 2.11
C MET A 178 -12.44 -13.74 1.12
N GLU A 179 -12.33 -15.03 1.38
CA GLU A 179 -12.97 -16.08 0.60
C GLU A 179 -13.96 -16.82 1.48
N THR A 180 -15.10 -17.24 0.91
CA THR A 180 -16.01 -18.17 1.58
C THR A 180 -15.60 -19.60 1.23
N GLY A 181 -15.30 -20.41 2.25
CA GLY A 181 -15.00 -21.82 2.11
C GLY A 181 -16.22 -22.65 1.72
N LYS A 182 -16.00 -23.94 1.45
CA LYS A 182 -17.05 -24.87 1.00
C LYS A 182 -18.15 -25.10 2.05
N GLN A 183 -17.85 -24.84 3.31
CA GLN A 183 -18.76 -25.00 4.44
C GLN A 183 -19.37 -23.66 4.92
N GLY A 184 -19.18 -22.58 4.17
CA GLY A 184 -19.65 -21.24 4.56
C GLY A 184 -18.72 -20.49 5.51
N GLU A 185 -17.60 -21.09 5.91
CA GLU A 185 -16.56 -20.47 6.75
C GLU A 185 -15.84 -19.33 6.01
N GLU A 186 -15.68 -18.18 6.65
CA GLU A 186 -14.84 -17.10 6.11
C GLU A 186 -13.37 -17.42 6.36
N ARG A 187 -12.58 -17.40 5.28
CA ARG A 187 -11.15 -17.66 5.33
C ARG A 187 -10.39 -16.60 4.57
N ILE A 188 -9.15 -16.39 4.98
CA ILE A 188 -8.30 -15.33 4.44
C ILE A 188 -7.03 -15.97 3.90
N ASN A 189 -6.70 -15.69 2.64
CA ASN A 189 -5.43 -16.16 2.08
C ASN A 189 -4.26 -15.54 2.84
N ARG A 190 -3.40 -16.38 3.42
CA ARG A 190 -2.31 -15.95 4.30
C ARG A 190 -1.36 -14.96 3.65
N ILE A 191 -0.96 -15.19 2.40
CA ILE A 191 -0.03 -14.29 1.71
C ILE A 191 -0.66 -12.91 1.52
N ASN A 192 -1.93 -12.87 1.10
CA ASN A 192 -2.65 -11.62 0.90
C ASN A 192 -2.82 -10.86 2.22
N TYR A 193 -3.10 -11.58 3.31
CA TYR A 193 -3.16 -11.03 4.66
C TYR A 193 -1.83 -10.44 5.10
N GLU A 194 -0.74 -11.21 5.00
CA GLU A 194 0.62 -10.76 5.36
C GLU A 194 1.01 -9.46 4.60
N ILE A 195 0.67 -9.36 3.31
CA ILE A 195 0.87 -8.14 2.51
C ILE A 195 0.07 -6.95 3.07
N CYS A 196 -1.18 -7.17 3.48
CA CYS A 196 -2.00 -6.12 4.10
C CYS A 196 -1.43 -5.65 5.43
N VAL A 197 -0.98 -6.59 6.26
CA VAL A 197 -0.33 -6.28 7.55
C VAL A 197 0.92 -5.43 7.34
N LEU A 198 1.77 -5.77 6.37
CA LEU A 198 2.97 -4.98 6.05
C LEU A 198 2.63 -3.57 5.57
N ARG A 199 1.60 -3.43 4.73
CA ARG A 199 1.13 -2.12 4.27
C ARG A 199 0.57 -1.28 5.42
N ALA A 200 -0.22 -1.90 6.31
CA ALA A 200 -0.75 -1.26 7.51
C ALA A 200 0.39 -0.81 8.42
N LEU A 201 1.33 -1.70 8.74
CA LEU A 201 2.52 -1.40 9.55
C LEU A 201 3.30 -0.20 9.00
N ARG A 202 3.59 -0.19 7.71
CA ARG A 202 4.33 0.93 7.08
C ARG A 202 3.59 2.26 7.24
N ASN A 203 2.28 2.27 7.06
CA ASN A 203 1.48 3.49 7.22
C ASN A 203 1.45 3.95 8.68
N SER A 204 1.29 3.02 9.63
CA SER A 204 1.26 3.33 11.06
C SER A 204 2.62 3.85 11.57
N LEU A 205 3.74 3.28 11.12
CA LEU A 205 5.09 3.76 11.43
C LEU A 205 5.32 5.18 10.90
N ARG A 206 4.86 5.47 9.67
CA ARG A 206 5.02 6.81 9.07
C ARG A 206 4.24 7.89 9.83
N ASN A 207 3.08 7.52 10.37
CA ASN A 207 2.24 8.43 11.14
C ASN A 207 2.58 8.41 12.64
N LYS A 208 3.61 7.66 13.05
CA LYS A 208 3.98 7.38 14.45
C LYS A 208 2.87 6.83 15.36
N GLU A 209 1.81 6.27 14.80
CA GLU A 209 0.78 5.55 15.55
C GLU A 209 1.32 4.21 16.08
N ILE A 210 2.32 3.66 15.38
CA ILE A 210 3.18 2.60 15.88
C ILE A 210 4.60 3.13 15.95
N TRP A 211 5.29 2.83 17.04
CA TRP A 211 6.72 3.11 17.21
C TRP A 211 7.50 1.83 17.46
N VAL A 212 8.83 1.95 17.44
CA VAL A 212 9.75 0.85 17.69
C VAL A 212 10.52 1.12 18.97
N ASN A 213 10.47 0.19 19.91
CA ASN A 213 11.20 0.31 21.16
C ASN A 213 12.72 0.34 20.91
N GLY A 214 13.42 1.28 21.54
CA GLY A 214 14.86 1.48 21.36
C GLY A 214 15.26 2.13 20.03
N ALA A 215 14.32 2.67 19.26
CA ALA A 215 14.56 3.60 18.15
C ALA A 215 14.78 5.04 18.68
N ASP A 216 15.22 5.95 17.81
CA ASP A 216 15.22 7.40 18.11
C ASP A 216 14.26 8.12 17.17
N ARG A 217 14.40 7.94 15.86
CA ARG A 217 13.50 8.55 14.87
C ARG A 217 12.09 7.96 14.93
N TYR A 218 11.99 6.65 15.20
CA TYR A 218 10.72 5.92 15.35
C TYR A 218 10.41 5.63 16.81
N ARG A 219 10.80 6.49 17.74
CA ARG A 219 10.48 6.37 19.18
C ARG A 219 9.02 6.74 19.48
N ASN A 220 8.60 6.51 20.73
CA ASN A 220 7.27 6.88 21.22
C ASN A 220 7.04 8.40 21.02
N PRO A 221 5.98 8.83 20.31
CA PRO A 221 5.62 10.25 20.17
C PRO A 221 5.47 11.00 21.48
N GLU A 222 5.05 10.32 22.56
CA GLU A 222 4.91 10.96 23.87
C GLU A 222 6.26 11.43 24.43
N GLU A 223 7.37 10.81 24.03
CA GLU A 223 8.72 11.22 24.41
C GLU A 223 9.18 12.48 23.66
N ASP A 224 8.45 12.93 22.63
CA ASP A 224 8.71 14.20 21.94
C ASP A 224 8.06 15.39 22.68
N LEU A 225 7.23 15.14 23.69
CA LEU A 225 6.58 16.18 24.47
C LEU A 225 7.46 16.66 25.65
N PRO A 226 7.39 17.94 26.02
CA PRO A 226 7.95 18.43 27.28
C PRO A 226 7.41 17.65 28.48
N ALA A 227 8.25 17.45 29.51
CA ALA A 227 7.87 16.70 30.71
C ALA A 227 6.69 17.33 31.48
N ASP A 228 6.50 18.65 31.33
CA ASP A 228 5.43 19.44 31.94
C ASP A 228 4.26 19.71 30.98
N TYR A 229 4.23 19.05 29.81
CA TYR A 229 3.21 19.28 28.79
C TYR A 229 1.78 19.12 29.31
N SER A 230 1.54 18.08 30.12
CA SER A 230 0.22 17.81 30.70
C SER A 230 -0.28 18.96 31.57
N ASP A 231 0.61 19.59 32.33
CA ASP A 231 0.28 20.66 33.27
C ASP A 231 0.22 22.03 32.57
N ASN A 232 1.03 22.23 31.54
CA ASN A 232 1.20 23.51 30.83
C ASN A 232 0.60 23.52 29.42
N ARG A 233 -0.38 22.65 29.15
CA ARG A 233 -0.95 22.45 27.81
C ARG A 233 -1.43 23.75 27.16
N GLU A 234 -2.17 24.59 27.90
CA GLU A 234 -2.69 25.88 27.40
C GLU A 234 -1.58 26.85 27.02
N HIS A 235 -0.49 26.89 27.80
CA HIS A 235 0.67 27.71 27.51
C HIS A 235 1.31 27.30 26.18
N TYR A 236 1.51 26.00 25.96
CA TYR A 236 2.09 25.48 24.72
C TYR A 236 1.21 25.74 23.49
N TYR A 237 -0.11 25.57 23.58
CA TYR A 237 -1.03 25.93 22.49
C TYR A 237 -1.00 27.42 22.17
N THR A 238 -0.96 28.28 23.20
CA THR A 238 -0.84 29.73 23.03
C THR A 238 0.48 30.11 22.34
N LEU A 239 1.59 29.49 22.74
CA LEU A 239 2.91 29.73 22.14
C LEU A 239 2.94 29.33 20.65
N LEU A 240 2.25 28.25 20.29
CA LEU A 240 2.13 27.79 18.90
C LEU A 240 1.12 28.60 18.07
N GLY A 241 0.37 29.52 18.70
CA GLY A 241 -0.74 30.23 18.05
C GLY A 241 -1.86 29.29 17.58
N ALA A 242 -1.98 28.12 18.20
CA ALA A 242 -2.96 27.10 17.85
C ALA A 242 -4.06 27.02 18.92
N PRO A 243 -5.34 26.83 18.54
CA PRO A 243 -6.39 26.59 19.50
C PRO A 243 -6.19 25.22 20.18
N ALA A 244 -6.56 25.13 21.45
CA ALA A 244 -6.50 23.87 22.21
C ALA A 244 -7.55 22.84 21.73
N ASP A 245 -8.61 23.31 21.06
CA ASP A 245 -9.65 22.46 20.47
C ASP A 245 -9.28 22.08 19.03
N GLY A 246 -9.18 20.77 18.79
CA GLY A 246 -8.85 20.20 17.49
C GLY A 246 -9.89 20.51 16.41
N GLU A 247 -11.18 20.57 16.73
CA GLU A 247 -12.23 20.89 15.75
C GLU A 247 -12.13 22.35 15.31
N VAL A 248 -11.79 23.26 16.24
CA VAL A 248 -11.54 24.67 15.92
C VAL A 248 -10.32 24.80 15.00
N PHE A 249 -9.23 24.08 15.31
CA PHE A 249 -8.04 24.06 14.46
C PHE A 249 -8.37 23.56 13.04
N ILE A 250 -9.09 22.45 12.92
CA ILE A 250 -9.47 21.84 11.63
C ILE A 250 -10.36 22.81 10.84
N ALA A 251 -11.33 23.46 11.48
CA ALA A 251 -12.22 24.41 10.83
C ALA A 251 -11.46 25.62 10.28
N GLN A 252 -10.53 26.18 11.08
CA GLN A 252 -9.67 27.28 10.65
C GLN A 252 -8.79 26.88 9.46
N LEU A 253 -8.14 25.71 9.52
CA LEU A 253 -7.30 25.21 8.44
C LEU A 253 -8.08 24.99 7.15
N LYS A 254 -9.28 24.39 7.22
CA LYS A 254 -10.17 24.20 6.06
C LYS A 254 -10.57 25.53 5.44
N LYS A 255 -10.86 26.55 6.25
CA LYS A 255 -11.20 27.89 5.76
C LYS A 255 -10.01 28.51 5.02
N THR A 256 -8.82 28.47 5.61
CA THR A 256 -7.59 28.99 4.99
C THR A 256 -7.30 28.28 3.66
N LEU A 257 -7.37 26.94 3.62
CA LEU A 257 -7.13 26.18 2.39
C LEU A 257 -8.13 26.54 1.28
N ARG A 258 -9.41 26.77 1.60
CA ARG A 258 -10.42 27.21 0.62
C ARG A 258 -10.10 28.60 0.06
N GLN A 259 -9.72 29.54 0.92
CA GLN A 259 -9.32 30.88 0.49
C GLN A 259 -8.12 30.83 -0.46
N TRP A 260 -7.10 30.02 -0.15
CA TRP A 260 -5.95 29.86 -1.04
C TRP A 260 -6.30 29.21 -2.38
N LEU A 261 -7.20 28.22 -2.37
CA LEU A 261 -7.72 27.60 -3.60
C LEU A 261 -8.48 28.61 -4.48
N GLU A 262 -9.25 29.52 -3.88
CA GLU A 262 -9.93 30.59 -4.60
C GLU A 262 -8.92 31.53 -5.25
N THR A 263 -7.91 32.02 -4.51
CA THR A 263 -6.84 32.88 -5.08
C THR A 263 -5.94 32.21 -6.12
N LEU A 264 -5.90 30.88 -6.19
CA LEU A 264 -5.11 30.16 -7.21
C LEU A 264 -5.91 29.91 -8.50
N ASN A 265 -7.24 29.99 -8.41
CA ASN A 265 -8.14 29.86 -9.56
C ASN A 265 -8.47 31.21 -10.21
N ASP A 266 -8.09 32.33 -9.57
CA ASP A 266 -8.08 33.68 -10.12
C ASP A 266 -6.72 34.01 -10.78
#